data_AF-A0A7S4A8H7-F1
#
_entry.id   AF-A0A7S4A8H7-F1
#
_cell.length_a   1.000
_cell.length_b   1.000
_cell.length_c   1.000
_cell.angle_alpha   90.00
_cell.angle_beta   90.00
_cell.angle_gamma   90.00
#
_symmetry.space_group_name_H-M   'P 1'
#
loop_
_entity.id
_entity.type
_entity.pdbx_description
1 polymer ?
#
loop_
_entity_poly.entity_id
_entity_poly.type
_entity_poly.pdbx_seq_one_letter_code
_entity_poly.pdbx_strand_id
1 'polypeptide(L)'
;MAAQAAAADALPSYADVSPPGGRRNPSGAAKHYVLAQEHLLRSSPSNPSPTTMPPPAAGLAAGALGDRHVVCFLGLPARGKQFMAERLQRYLTFFHGAQCEVFDLSGPELRESDAKVGDALAAYLEAEDASATTQLLRSAEGIDDDSLDRLKKNVDSGRIAILDSSDGFESRDRVWAGTSKTARYEMMKHLSTLRVHVKLLFIEVVVRDDRVVRSFLRSRLTDENMDEAQVQRKLAATERAIRDYGRHFVTIQDDGSEDDLSYVKLIDYGKKVITNNIRGFLLMQIVKYLSHVHPRPRTVYLSRHGQSLYNVEKKIGGNPGITAAGEQYAKWLGKVVPGEVWTTTHHRSPLKDLEDSTDEDEQSCSGRPLFGRLFPCVDLRTGTTSPKPIQPARLWTSTLKRTIDTARHIPHPVLELRDGGVWHQMSPRVYRNLDEIFAGDCEGLTYEEIERTHGDEARLRKRDKLGYRYPRGESYLDLIARLDPLMHELESYKEPLLVVSHQATLRVLYSYLVGGERRDAPKVEIPLHTLIKITWDGWRSIREERIAMEDFTAGLQDDGQKNH
;
A
#
# COMPACT_ATOMS: atom_id res chain seq x y z
N MET A 1 24.90 32.99 63.55
CA MET A 1 24.27 34.28 63.24
C MET A 1 23.57 34.15 61.89
N ALA A 2 22.28 34.50 61.85
CA ALA A 2 21.40 34.71 60.68
C ALA A 2 21.33 33.56 59.65
N ALA A 3 20.30 32.69 59.62
CA ALA A 3 18.90 32.95 59.26
C ALA A 3 18.73 33.60 57.87
N GLN A 4 18.26 32.84 56.89
CA GLN A 4 16.95 33.10 56.24
C GLN A 4 16.60 32.02 55.21
N ALA A 5 15.33 31.62 55.26
CA ALA A 5 14.66 30.68 54.38
C ALA A 5 14.52 31.26 52.97
N ALA A 6 14.75 30.44 51.95
CA ALA A 6 14.41 30.74 50.57
C ALA A 6 13.13 29.97 50.19
N ALA A 7 12.13 30.74 49.76
CA ALA A 7 10.82 30.32 49.35
C ALA A 7 10.88 29.46 48.07
N ALA A 8 9.92 28.54 47.97
CA ALA A 8 9.60 27.84 46.73
C ALA A 8 8.88 28.81 45.79
N ASP A 9 9.57 29.28 44.75
CA ASP A 9 8.95 30.06 43.68
C ASP A 9 8.43 29.12 42.58
N ALA A 10 7.13 29.25 42.33
CA ALA A 10 6.39 28.59 41.28
C ALA A 10 6.89 29.04 39.89
N LEU A 11 6.98 28.08 38.96
CA LEU A 11 7.27 28.34 37.54
C LEU A 11 6.17 29.24 36.93
N PRO A 12 6.52 30.25 36.12
CA PRO A 12 5.55 31.15 35.52
C PRO A 12 4.73 30.44 34.43
N SER A 13 3.44 30.77 34.37
CA SER A 13 2.50 30.26 33.37
C SER A 13 2.85 30.80 31.98
N TYR A 14 2.66 29.95 30.97
CA TYR A 14 3.05 30.16 29.57
C TYR A 14 2.12 31.14 28.83
N ALA A 15 1.61 32.19 29.48
CA ALA A 15 0.53 33.02 28.94
C ALA A 15 0.92 34.39 28.37
N ASP A 16 2.10 34.97 28.68
CA ASP A 16 2.39 36.35 28.26
C ASP A 16 3.81 36.54 27.67
N VAL A 17 3.95 36.20 26.38
CA VAL A 17 5.05 36.73 25.55
C VAL A 17 4.44 37.19 24.22
N SER A 18 4.20 38.50 24.10
CA SER A 18 3.87 39.13 22.81
C SER A 18 5.15 39.38 21.99
N PRO A 19 5.24 38.95 20.71
CA PRO A 19 6.39 39.26 19.88
C PRO A 19 6.32 40.72 19.36
N PRO A 20 7.46 41.45 19.28
CA PRO A 20 7.48 42.81 18.76
C PRO A 20 7.54 42.82 17.23
N GLY A 21 6.83 43.77 16.61
CA GLY A 21 7.09 44.21 15.24
C GLY A 21 6.14 43.65 14.18
N GLY A 22 4.97 44.28 14.03
CA GLY A 22 3.97 43.93 13.03
C GLY A 22 4.38 44.32 11.60
N ARG A 23 4.27 43.35 10.69
CA ARG A 23 3.71 43.60 9.35
C ARG A 23 2.26 43.16 9.39
N ARG A 24 1.35 44.10 9.13
CA ARG A 24 -0.09 43.84 8.96
C ARG A 24 -0.25 42.82 7.82
N ASN A 25 -0.67 41.60 8.14
CA ASN A 25 -1.24 40.69 7.15
C ASN A 25 -2.56 41.30 6.64
N PRO A 26 -2.72 41.58 5.34
CA PRO A 26 -4.04 41.84 4.80
C PRO A 26 -4.87 40.55 4.89
N SER A 27 -6.11 40.69 5.34
CA SER A 27 -7.15 39.67 5.40
C SER A 27 -7.15 38.77 4.16
N GLY A 28 -6.80 37.49 4.32
CA GLY A 28 -6.80 36.53 3.22
C GLY A 28 -6.13 35.19 3.54
N ALA A 29 -6.12 34.75 4.80
CA ALA A 29 -5.55 33.46 5.16
C ALA A 29 -6.39 32.30 4.61
N ALA A 30 -5.86 31.65 3.59
CA ALA A 30 -5.93 30.20 3.33
C ALA A 30 -7.29 29.52 3.59
N LYS A 31 -8.18 29.50 2.60
CA LYS A 31 -9.32 28.57 2.56
C LYS A 31 -8.99 27.37 1.67
N HIS A 32 -8.26 26.40 2.23
CA HIS A 32 -7.86 25.15 1.57
C HIS A 32 -8.85 23.98 1.83
N TYR A 33 -10.12 24.29 2.08
CA TYR A 33 -11.05 23.35 2.72
C TYR A 33 -12.10 22.79 1.75
N VAL A 34 -12.45 21.51 1.94
CA VAL A 34 -13.66 20.95 1.35
C VAL A 34 -14.86 21.73 1.91
N LEU A 35 -15.59 22.43 1.03
CA LEU A 35 -16.71 23.31 1.40
C LEU A 35 -17.78 22.60 2.27
N ALA A 36 -17.85 21.27 2.21
CA ALA A 36 -18.72 20.47 3.06
C ALA A 36 -18.44 20.56 4.57
N GLN A 37 -17.25 21.01 4.98
CA GLN A 37 -16.75 20.81 6.36
C GLN A 37 -16.34 22.10 7.06
N GLU A 38 -16.56 23.28 6.46
CA GLU A 38 -16.29 24.56 7.12
C GLU A 38 -17.04 24.69 8.47
N HIS A 39 -18.21 24.05 8.60
CA HIS A 39 -19.04 24.11 9.80
C HIS A 39 -18.41 23.38 11.01
N LEU A 40 -17.57 22.36 10.80
CA LEU A 40 -16.89 21.61 11.88
C LEU A 40 -15.74 22.40 12.52
N LEU A 41 -15.22 23.39 11.78
CA LEU A 41 -14.15 24.29 12.22
C LEU A 41 -14.67 25.51 12.99
N ARG A 42 -15.98 25.72 13.02
CA ARG A 42 -16.61 26.86 13.70
C ARG A 42 -17.42 26.36 14.89
N SER A 43 -17.39 27.15 15.96
CA SER A 43 -18.26 26.92 17.11
C SER A 43 -19.72 27.09 16.71
N SER A 44 -20.57 26.14 17.09
CA SER A 44 -22.03 26.23 16.94
C SER A 44 -22.71 25.60 18.17
N PRO A 45 -24.03 25.79 18.38
CA PRO A 45 -24.75 25.13 19.47
C PRO A 45 -24.66 23.59 19.43
N SER A 46 -24.56 23.01 18.23
CA SER A 46 -24.35 21.58 18.01
C SER A 46 -22.88 21.16 18.01
N ASN A 47 -21.95 22.11 17.91
CA ASN A 47 -20.50 21.90 17.90
C ASN A 47 -19.80 22.96 18.79
N PRO A 48 -20.02 22.94 20.12
CA PRO A 48 -19.50 23.96 21.03
C PRO A 48 -17.97 23.91 21.20
N SER A 49 -17.36 22.80 20.81
CA SER A 49 -15.91 22.59 20.81
C SER A 49 -15.48 22.08 19.41
N PRO A 50 -15.28 22.98 18.45
CA PRO A 50 -14.99 22.62 17.07
C PRO A 50 -13.74 21.77 16.95
N THR A 51 -13.72 20.93 15.91
CA THR A 51 -12.57 20.04 15.66
C THR A 51 -11.34 20.90 15.36
N THR A 52 -10.29 20.73 16.17
CA THR A 52 -9.08 21.57 16.09
C THR A 52 -8.19 21.23 14.90
N MET A 53 -8.28 20.00 14.39
CA MET A 53 -7.53 19.52 13.24
C MET A 53 -8.44 19.41 12.03
N PRO A 54 -8.16 20.08 10.90
CA PRO A 54 -8.95 19.91 9.68
C PRO A 54 -8.77 18.50 9.07
N PRO A 55 -9.65 18.09 8.14
CA PRO A 55 -9.45 16.92 7.28
C PRO A 55 -8.08 16.99 6.60
N PRO A 56 -7.38 15.85 6.39
CA PRO A 56 -6.19 15.83 5.57
C PRO A 56 -6.57 16.34 4.18
N ALA A 57 -6.15 17.57 3.85
CA ALA A 57 -6.35 18.10 2.51
C ALA A 57 -5.50 17.27 1.52
N ALA A 58 -6.08 16.94 0.36
CA ALA A 58 -5.34 16.28 -0.71
C ALA A 58 -4.06 17.08 -1.03
N GLY A 59 -2.90 16.42 -1.02
CA GLY A 59 -1.59 17.07 -1.21
C GLY A 59 -0.97 17.73 0.04
N LEU A 60 -1.77 18.15 1.03
CA LEU A 60 -1.27 18.83 2.24
C LEU A 60 -0.59 17.87 3.23
N ALA A 61 -1.09 16.64 3.32
CA ALA A 61 -0.44 15.55 4.08
C ALA A 61 0.82 15.00 3.37
N ALA A 62 1.01 15.31 2.09
CA ALA A 62 2.08 14.76 1.24
C ALA A 62 3.32 15.67 1.15
N GLY A 63 3.29 16.87 1.72
CA GLY A 63 4.39 17.85 1.60
C GLY A 63 4.75 18.20 0.15
N ALA A 64 3.81 18.01 -0.78
CA ALA A 64 4.01 18.06 -2.22
C ALA A 64 3.31 19.26 -2.90
N LEU A 65 2.76 20.19 -2.12
CA LEU A 65 2.10 21.39 -2.66
C LEU A 65 3.03 22.09 -3.66
N GLY A 66 2.64 22.11 -4.93
CA GLY A 66 3.35 22.77 -6.02
C GLY A 66 4.62 22.09 -6.53
N ASP A 67 5.19 21.11 -5.82
CA ASP A 67 6.46 20.51 -6.23
C ASP A 67 6.28 19.49 -7.37
N ARG A 68 7.14 19.57 -8.39
CA ARG A 68 7.22 18.60 -9.49
C ARG A 68 8.33 17.60 -9.24
N HIS A 69 8.02 16.32 -9.43
CA HIS A 69 8.97 15.25 -9.22
C HIS A 69 9.06 14.35 -10.45
N VAL A 70 10.28 13.97 -10.80
CA VAL A 70 10.56 12.89 -11.74
C VAL A 70 11.30 11.80 -10.99
N VAL A 71 10.75 10.59 -10.99
CA VAL A 71 11.35 9.41 -10.35
C VAL A 71 11.76 8.43 -11.43
N CYS A 72 13.04 8.17 -11.59
CA CYS A 72 13.56 7.30 -12.65
C CYS A 72 14.05 5.97 -12.07
N PHE A 73 13.41 4.86 -12.44
CA PHE A 73 13.88 3.53 -12.07
C PHE A 73 15.02 3.07 -12.98
N LEU A 74 16.12 2.64 -12.37
CA LEU A 74 17.36 2.17 -13.01
C LEU A 74 17.68 0.74 -12.57
N GLY A 75 18.47 0.04 -13.38
CA GLY A 75 18.99 -1.30 -13.07
C GLY A 75 18.81 -2.27 -14.22
N LEU A 76 19.40 -3.45 -14.08
CA LEU A 76 19.29 -4.51 -15.08
C LEU A 76 17.82 -4.89 -15.36
N PRO A 77 17.49 -5.38 -16.57
CA PRO A 77 16.17 -5.90 -16.88
C PRO A 77 15.78 -7.07 -15.96
N ALA A 78 14.47 -7.31 -15.82
CA ALA A 78 13.92 -8.37 -14.99
C ALA A 78 14.38 -8.34 -13.52
N ARG A 79 14.44 -7.13 -12.95
CA ARG A 79 14.73 -6.90 -11.52
C ARG A 79 13.51 -6.46 -10.72
N GLY A 80 12.33 -6.39 -11.33
CA GLY A 80 11.09 -5.96 -10.67
C GLY A 80 10.86 -4.44 -10.68
N LYS A 81 11.57 -3.69 -11.53
CA LYS A 81 11.46 -2.23 -11.64
C LYS A 81 10.02 -1.79 -11.94
N GLN A 82 9.37 -2.41 -12.93
CA GLN A 82 7.97 -2.14 -13.27
C GLN A 82 7.04 -2.35 -12.08
N PHE A 83 7.13 -3.51 -11.44
CA PHE A 83 6.32 -3.82 -10.26
C PHE A 83 6.48 -2.75 -9.18
N MET A 84 7.71 -2.31 -8.91
CA MET A 84 7.99 -1.27 -7.92
C MET A 84 7.47 0.10 -8.34
N ALA A 85 7.56 0.45 -9.63
CA ALA A 85 7.01 1.69 -10.20
C ALA A 85 5.47 1.75 -10.07
N GLU A 86 4.77 0.69 -10.47
CA GLU A 86 3.31 0.58 -10.37
C GLU A 86 2.84 0.58 -8.89
N ARG A 87 3.57 -0.13 -8.02
CA ARG A 87 3.32 -0.13 -6.56
C ARG A 87 3.53 1.24 -5.95
N LEU A 88 4.54 1.98 -6.39
CA LEU A 88 4.82 3.33 -5.92
C LEU A 88 3.73 4.30 -6.38
N GLN A 89 3.36 4.26 -7.67
CA GLN A 89 2.28 5.07 -8.21
C GLN A 89 1.01 4.88 -7.38
N ARG A 90 0.62 3.61 -7.15
CA ARG A 90 -0.56 3.28 -6.37
C ARG A 90 -0.49 3.82 -4.93
N TYR A 91 0.66 3.68 -4.28
CA TYR A 91 0.86 4.20 -2.93
C TYR A 91 0.70 5.73 -2.87
N LEU A 92 1.35 6.44 -3.79
CA LEU A 92 1.32 7.90 -3.86
C LEU A 92 -0.07 8.44 -4.21
N THR A 93 -0.76 7.84 -5.17
CA THR A 93 -2.12 8.26 -5.54
C THR A 93 -3.13 7.95 -4.42
N PHE A 94 -3.01 6.79 -3.77
CA PHE A 94 -4.00 6.33 -2.80
C PHE A 94 -3.84 7.00 -1.43
N PHE A 95 -2.63 6.96 -0.85
CA PHE A 95 -2.37 7.45 0.51
C PHE A 95 -2.04 8.94 0.56
N HIS A 96 -1.31 9.44 -0.45
CA HIS A 96 -0.87 10.84 -0.49
C HIS A 96 -1.78 11.70 -1.36
N GLY A 97 -2.63 11.10 -2.19
CA GLY A 97 -3.49 11.82 -3.12
C GLY A 97 -2.73 12.56 -4.22
N ALA A 98 -1.48 12.15 -4.48
CA ALA A 98 -0.64 12.78 -5.46
C ALA A 98 -1.13 12.47 -6.88
N GLN A 99 -1.00 13.44 -7.78
CA GLN A 99 -1.11 13.16 -9.21
C GLN A 99 0.16 12.45 -9.66
N CYS A 100 0.03 11.17 -10.00
CA CYS A 100 1.18 10.33 -10.32
C CYS A 100 0.90 9.46 -11.55
N GLU A 101 1.82 9.48 -12.51
CA GLU A 101 1.73 8.72 -13.75
C GLU A 101 3.02 7.95 -14.01
N VAL A 102 2.89 6.73 -14.53
CA VAL A 102 4.01 5.87 -14.92
C VAL A 102 4.19 5.96 -16.44
N PHE A 103 5.37 6.39 -16.87
CA PHE A 103 5.78 6.50 -18.26
C PHE A 103 6.62 5.28 -18.61
N ASP A 104 6.01 4.32 -19.31
CA ASP A 104 6.71 3.13 -19.82
C ASP A 104 7.52 3.50 -21.08
N LEU A 105 8.85 3.55 -20.93
CA LEU A 105 9.77 3.91 -22.01
C LEU A 105 9.80 2.87 -23.14
N SER A 106 9.35 1.64 -22.87
CA SER A 106 9.20 0.57 -23.86
C SER A 106 7.84 0.58 -24.56
N GLY A 107 6.89 1.36 -24.03
CA GLY A 107 5.54 1.51 -24.57
C GLY A 107 5.53 2.09 -25.98
N PRO A 108 4.52 1.75 -26.81
CA PRO A 108 4.47 2.13 -28.22
C PRO A 108 4.52 3.65 -28.45
N GLU A 109 4.01 4.44 -27.51
CA GLU A 109 3.95 5.90 -27.58
C GLU A 109 5.33 6.54 -27.37
N LEU A 110 6.11 6.01 -26.42
CA LEU A 110 7.38 6.58 -25.96
C LEU A 110 8.60 5.87 -26.56
N ARG A 111 8.40 4.71 -27.21
CA ARG A 111 9.50 3.91 -27.77
C ARG A 111 10.17 4.49 -29.01
N GLU A 112 9.66 5.57 -29.59
CA GLU A 112 10.17 6.06 -30.87
C GLU A 112 11.40 6.97 -30.73
N SER A 113 11.40 7.91 -29.78
CA SER A 113 12.51 8.86 -29.61
C SER A 113 12.53 9.51 -28.23
N ASP A 114 13.71 9.97 -27.81
CA ASP A 114 13.88 10.74 -26.57
C ASP A 114 13.16 12.10 -26.60
N ALA A 115 12.93 12.65 -27.79
CA ALA A 115 12.14 13.88 -27.97
C ALA A 115 10.69 13.67 -27.52
N LYS A 116 10.05 12.57 -27.95
CA LYS A 116 8.67 12.27 -27.53
C LYS A 116 8.54 12.08 -26.02
N VAL A 117 9.53 11.45 -25.39
CA VAL A 117 9.55 11.31 -23.93
C VAL A 117 9.66 12.67 -23.25
N GLY A 118 10.55 13.54 -23.74
CA GLY A 118 10.70 14.90 -23.25
C GLY A 118 9.41 15.72 -23.39
N ASP A 119 8.77 15.66 -24.56
CA ASP A 119 7.52 16.37 -24.85
C ASP A 119 6.37 15.87 -23.96
N ALA A 120 6.24 14.56 -23.78
CA ALA A 120 5.22 13.97 -22.91
C ALA A 120 5.42 14.36 -21.44
N LEU A 121 6.66 14.34 -20.95
CA LEU A 121 6.99 14.78 -19.59
C LEU A 121 6.75 16.27 -19.40
N ALA A 122 7.14 17.11 -20.36
CA ALA A 122 6.89 18.54 -20.32
C ALA A 122 5.38 18.82 -20.26
N ALA A 123 4.61 18.19 -21.16
CA ALA A 123 3.16 18.31 -21.18
C ALA A 123 2.52 17.90 -19.85
N TYR A 124 2.96 16.79 -19.25
CA TYR A 124 2.44 16.32 -17.97
C TYR A 124 2.85 17.21 -16.79
N LEU A 125 4.12 17.60 -16.69
CA LEU A 125 4.62 18.36 -15.54
C LEU A 125 4.19 19.84 -15.59
N GLU A 126 4.02 20.42 -16.78
CA GLU A 126 3.65 21.83 -16.95
C GLU A 126 2.15 22.06 -17.12
N ALA A 127 1.33 21.02 -17.33
CA ALA A 127 -0.10 21.23 -17.48
C ALA A 127 -0.70 21.87 -16.21
N GLU A 128 -1.66 22.76 -16.41
CA GLU A 128 -2.41 23.38 -15.31
C GLU A 128 -3.42 22.37 -14.74
N ASP A 129 -3.76 22.49 -13.46
CA ASP A 129 -4.76 21.63 -12.84
C ASP A 129 -6.16 21.96 -13.37
N ALA A 130 -6.62 21.18 -14.34
CA ALA A 130 -7.98 21.28 -14.88
C ALA A 130 -9.05 20.60 -13.99
N SER A 131 -8.65 19.82 -12.97
CA SER A 131 -9.32 18.53 -12.65
C SER A 131 -10.10 18.42 -11.33
N ALA A 132 -10.46 19.49 -10.63
CA ALA A 132 -11.44 19.38 -9.54
C ALA A 132 -12.55 20.42 -9.67
N THR A 133 -12.15 21.64 -9.99
CA THR A 133 -13.03 22.79 -10.07
C THR A 133 -13.94 22.71 -11.29
N THR A 134 -13.45 22.38 -12.50
CA THR A 134 -14.27 22.44 -13.73
C THR A 134 -15.46 21.45 -13.78
N GLN A 135 -15.33 20.25 -13.18
CA GLN A 135 -16.44 19.28 -13.12
C GLN A 135 -17.43 19.57 -11.98
N LEU A 136 -16.94 20.07 -10.83
CA LEU A 136 -17.80 20.59 -9.75
C LEU A 136 -18.54 21.86 -10.18
N LEU A 137 -17.89 22.72 -10.98
CA LEU A 137 -18.46 23.96 -11.53
C LEU A 137 -19.57 23.70 -12.54
N ARG A 138 -19.49 22.64 -13.35
CA ARG A 138 -20.52 22.29 -14.34
C ARG A 138 -21.79 21.68 -13.71
N SER A 139 -21.70 21.22 -12.46
CA SER A 139 -22.79 20.53 -11.76
C SER A 139 -23.42 21.37 -10.63
N ALA A 140 -22.94 22.60 -10.42
CA ALA A 140 -23.39 23.46 -9.35
C ALA A 140 -24.19 24.66 -9.87
N GLU A 141 -25.47 24.45 -10.16
CA GLU A 141 -26.42 25.56 -10.22
C GLU A 141 -26.53 26.18 -8.80
N GLY A 142 -26.24 27.48 -8.65
CA GLY A 142 -26.52 28.25 -7.44
C GLY A 142 -25.35 28.55 -6.48
N ILE A 143 -24.09 28.40 -6.89
CA ILE A 143 -22.93 28.86 -6.09
C ILE A 143 -22.62 30.33 -6.43
N ASP A 144 -22.42 31.18 -5.40
CA ASP A 144 -22.03 32.58 -5.60
C ASP A 144 -20.64 32.75 -6.22
N ASP A 145 -20.44 33.83 -6.97
CA ASP A 145 -19.18 34.11 -7.70
C ASP A 145 -17.95 34.18 -6.77
N ASP A 146 -18.12 34.55 -5.50
CA ASP A 146 -17.02 34.67 -4.51
C ASP A 146 -16.56 33.29 -3.99
N SER A 147 -17.48 32.33 -3.87
CA SER A 147 -17.20 30.91 -3.60
C SER A 147 -16.58 30.23 -4.81
N LEU A 148 -16.97 30.66 -6.00
CA LEU A 148 -16.41 30.24 -7.28
C LEU A 148 -14.96 30.73 -7.45
N ASP A 149 -14.67 31.97 -7.04
CA ASP A 149 -13.32 32.54 -7.00
C ASP A 149 -12.43 31.91 -5.91
N ARG A 150 -13.02 31.45 -4.81
CA ARG A 150 -12.32 30.64 -3.78
C ARG A 150 -11.99 29.23 -4.27
N LEU A 151 -12.87 28.61 -5.06
CA LEU A 151 -12.63 27.33 -5.74
C LEU A 151 -11.58 27.44 -6.85
N LYS A 152 -11.50 28.58 -7.56
CA LYS A 152 -10.50 28.88 -8.59
C LYS A 152 -9.08 29.06 -8.04
N LYS A 153 -8.90 29.36 -6.75
CA LYS A 153 -7.58 29.38 -6.09
C LYS A 153 -7.12 27.93 -5.86
N ASN A 154 -6.93 27.20 -6.95
CA ASN A 154 -6.45 25.84 -6.99
C ASN A 154 -5.13 25.76 -6.22
N VAL A 155 -5.09 24.89 -5.22
CA VAL A 155 -3.84 24.42 -4.65
C VAL A 155 -3.30 23.37 -5.60
N ASP A 156 -2.23 23.71 -6.31
CA ASP A 156 -1.49 22.75 -7.12
C ASP A 156 -1.00 21.61 -6.22
N SER A 157 -1.55 20.41 -6.42
CA SER A 157 -1.21 19.24 -5.61
C SER A 157 0.17 18.65 -5.91
N GLY A 158 0.90 19.25 -6.86
CA GLY A 158 2.14 18.70 -7.40
C GLY A 158 1.87 17.56 -8.39
N ARG A 159 2.89 17.21 -9.17
CA ARG A 159 2.86 16.08 -10.11
C ARG A 159 4.11 15.24 -10.02
N ILE A 160 3.92 13.93 -10.14
CA ILE A 160 4.98 12.92 -10.01
C ILE A 160 4.99 12.07 -11.26
N ALA A 161 6.00 12.24 -12.10
CA ALA A 161 6.24 11.36 -13.23
C ALA A 161 7.19 10.23 -12.81
N ILE A 162 6.78 8.97 -12.97
CA ILE A 162 7.62 7.81 -12.72
C ILE A 162 8.07 7.25 -14.07
N LEU A 163 9.36 7.27 -14.36
CA LEU A 163 9.94 6.68 -15.57
C LEU A 163 10.25 5.21 -15.32
N ASP A 164 9.60 4.33 -16.08
CA ASP A 164 9.85 2.90 -16.06
C ASP A 164 10.70 2.46 -17.27
N SER A 165 11.88 1.92 -16.97
CA SER A 165 12.84 1.37 -17.94
C SER A 165 12.91 -0.17 -17.89
N SER A 166 11.89 -0.81 -17.29
CA SER A 166 11.84 -2.24 -16.95
C SER A 166 12.18 -3.21 -18.10
N ASP A 167 11.85 -2.87 -19.34
CA ASP A 167 12.08 -3.69 -20.54
C ASP A 167 13.15 -3.11 -21.49
N GLY A 168 14.09 -2.32 -20.96
CA GLY A 168 15.03 -1.49 -21.70
C GLY A 168 16.12 -2.17 -22.53
N PHE A 169 15.88 -3.33 -23.12
CA PHE A 169 16.77 -3.83 -24.17
C PHE A 169 16.87 -2.82 -25.33
N GLU A 170 15.74 -2.21 -25.72
CA GLU A 170 15.65 -1.22 -26.81
C GLU A 170 15.84 0.23 -26.33
N SER A 171 15.55 0.53 -25.06
CA SER A 171 15.77 1.86 -24.48
C SER A 171 17.16 2.02 -23.85
N ARG A 172 18.07 1.07 -24.07
CA ARG A 172 19.43 1.04 -23.50
C ARG A 172 20.21 2.33 -23.74
N ASP A 173 20.17 2.85 -24.96
CA ASP A 173 20.98 3.99 -25.39
C ASP A 173 20.23 5.33 -25.22
N ARG A 174 19.08 5.31 -24.54
CA ARG A 174 18.24 6.49 -24.35
C ARG A 174 18.64 7.32 -23.16
N VAL A 175 18.51 8.63 -23.32
CA VAL A 175 18.72 9.61 -22.25
C VAL A 175 17.80 9.29 -21.08
N TRP A 176 16.51 9.11 -21.34
CA TRP A 176 15.49 8.94 -20.30
C TRP A 176 15.54 7.59 -19.57
N ALA A 177 16.37 6.65 -20.02
CA ALA A 177 16.59 5.37 -19.33
C ALA A 177 17.70 5.44 -18.27
N GLY A 178 18.49 6.53 -18.21
CA GLY A 178 19.50 6.79 -17.16
C GLY A 178 20.57 5.70 -17.00
N THR A 179 20.83 4.94 -18.08
CA THR A 179 21.69 3.74 -18.10
C THR A 179 23.18 4.04 -18.01
N SER A 180 23.58 5.29 -18.26
CA SER A 180 24.94 5.78 -18.18
C SER A 180 25.01 7.07 -17.37
N LYS A 181 26.21 7.42 -16.90
CA LYS A 181 26.47 8.70 -16.24
C LYS A 181 26.03 9.88 -17.12
N THR A 182 26.44 9.88 -18.39
CA THR A 182 26.09 10.94 -19.35
C THR A 182 24.58 11.10 -19.49
N ALA A 183 23.84 10.00 -19.64
CA ALA A 183 22.39 10.02 -19.75
C ALA A 183 21.72 10.66 -18.52
N ARG A 184 22.20 10.35 -17.30
CA ARG A 184 21.66 10.94 -16.06
C ARG A 184 21.84 12.46 -16.00
N TYR A 185 23.00 12.97 -16.41
CA TYR A 185 23.24 14.42 -16.48
C TYR A 185 22.46 15.10 -17.62
N GLU A 186 22.29 14.43 -18.75
CA GLU A 186 21.45 14.94 -19.85
C GLU A 186 19.98 15.03 -19.45
N MET A 187 19.44 14.04 -18.72
CA MET A 187 18.10 14.11 -18.12
C MET A 187 17.96 15.33 -17.21
N MET A 188 18.92 15.54 -16.31
CA MET A 188 18.91 16.70 -15.41
C MET A 188 18.93 18.01 -16.19
N LYS A 189 19.75 18.11 -17.25
CA LYS A 189 19.80 19.28 -18.13
C LYS A 189 18.47 19.51 -18.83
N HIS A 190 17.83 18.49 -19.41
CA HIS A 190 16.53 18.61 -20.06
C HIS A 190 15.47 19.11 -19.06
N LEU A 191 15.37 18.49 -17.88
CA LEU A 191 14.40 18.89 -16.87
C LEU A 191 14.62 20.32 -16.35
N SER A 192 15.87 20.81 -16.35
CA SER A 192 16.18 22.19 -15.97
C SER A 192 15.71 23.25 -16.98
N THR A 193 15.38 22.85 -18.22
CA THR A 193 14.85 23.76 -19.25
C THR A 193 13.33 23.94 -19.19
N LEU A 194 12.64 23.15 -18.38
CA LEU A 194 11.20 23.27 -18.17
C LEU A 194 10.86 24.57 -17.44
N ARG A 195 9.62 25.04 -17.63
CA ARG A 195 9.07 26.24 -16.98
C ARG A 195 8.84 26.05 -15.49
N VAL A 196 8.84 24.81 -15.03
CA VAL A 196 8.60 24.40 -13.65
C VAL A 196 9.86 23.81 -13.03
N HIS A 197 10.05 24.04 -11.73
CA HIS A 197 11.16 23.44 -11.01
C HIS A 197 10.87 21.95 -10.72
N VAL A 198 11.70 21.06 -11.27
CA VAL A 198 11.56 19.61 -11.13
C VAL A 198 12.66 19.04 -10.22
N LYS A 199 12.23 18.26 -9.22
CA LYS A 199 13.12 17.43 -8.39
C LYS A 199 13.26 16.05 -9.03
N LEU A 200 14.48 15.68 -9.39
CA LEU A 200 14.80 14.40 -10.01
C LEU A 200 15.31 13.42 -8.94
N LEU A 201 14.74 12.22 -8.89
CA LEU A 201 15.16 11.12 -8.03
C LEU A 201 15.48 9.89 -8.89
N PHE A 202 16.70 9.35 -8.77
CA PHE A 202 17.05 8.06 -9.36
C PHE A 202 16.88 6.90 -8.37
N ILE A 203 16.31 5.79 -8.81
CA ILE A 203 16.09 4.60 -7.98
C ILE A 203 16.74 3.41 -8.68
N GLU A 204 17.93 3.04 -8.24
CA GLU A 204 18.65 1.89 -8.77
C GLU A 204 18.27 0.61 -8.01
N VAL A 205 17.70 -0.36 -8.72
CA VAL A 205 17.35 -1.67 -8.15
C VAL A 205 18.44 -2.69 -8.50
N VAL A 206 19.18 -3.13 -7.49
CA VAL A 206 20.29 -4.09 -7.63
C VAL A 206 19.92 -5.40 -6.94
N VAL A 207 19.71 -6.46 -7.71
CA VAL A 207 19.48 -7.81 -7.16
C VAL A 207 20.67 -8.68 -7.51
N ARG A 208 21.34 -9.17 -6.47
CA ARG A 208 22.56 -9.99 -6.57
C ARG A 208 22.27 -11.49 -6.49
N ASP A 209 21.13 -11.87 -5.93
CA ASP A 209 20.74 -13.28 -5.83
C ASP A 209 20.11 -13.76 -7.16
N ASP A 210 20.91 -14.46 -7.96
CA ASP A 210 20.51 -15.06 -9.23
C ASP A 210 19.31 -16.01 -9.11
N ARG A 211 19.09 -16.63 -7.93
CA ARG A 211 17.95 -17.52 -7.72
C ARG A 211 16.64 -16.74 -7.70
N VAL A 212 16.65 -15.56 -7.09
CA VAL A 212 15.49 -14.66 -7.05
C VAL A 212 15.18 -14.16 -8.46
N VAL A 213 16.23 -13.77 -9.21
CA VAL A 213 16.11 -13.34 -10.60
C VAL A 213 15.55 -14.45 -11.49
N ARG A 214 16.08 -15.67 -11.40
CA ARG A 214 15.61 -16.81 -12.20
C ARG A 214 14.19 -17.21 -11.84
N SER A 215 13.85 -17.25 -10.55
CA SER A 215 12.48 -17.52 -10.11
C SER A 215 11.50 -16.49 -10.65
N PHE A 216 11.88 -15.22 -10.61
CA PHE A 216 11.09 -14.11 -11.16
C PHE A 216 10.93 -14.23 -12.69
N LEU A 217 12.03 -14.44 -13.42
CA LEU A 217 12.02 -14.64 -14.87
C LEU A 217 11.16 -15.84 -15.28
N ARG A 218 11.30 -16.96 -14.57
CA ARG A 218 10.51 -18.16 -14.84
C ARG A 218 9.03 -17.86 -14.64
N SER A 219 8.65 -17.20 -13.55
CA SER A 219 7.26 -16.80 -13.32
C SER A 219 6.71 -15.85 -14.38
N ARG A 220 7.55 -14.98 -14.95
CA ARG A 220 7.14 -14.02 -16.00
C ARG A 220 7.05 -14.66 -17.39
N LEU A 221 7.89 -15.65 -17.69
CA LEU A 221 8.03 -16.22 -19.04
C LEU A 221 7.26 -17.53 -19.23
N THR A 222 6.76 -18.12 -18.15
CA THR A 222 5.98 -19.36 -18.19
C THR A 222 4.51 -19.01 -18.41
N ASP A 223 3.97 -19.46 -19.55
CA ASP A 223 2.54 -19.45 -19.80
C ASP A 223 1.97 -20.86 -19.54
N GLU A 224 0.67 -20.97 -19.23
CA GLU A 224 0.01 -22.24 -18.87
C GLU A 224 0.13 -23.33 -19.95
N ASN A 225 0.36 -22.94 -21.21
CA ASN A 225 0.43 -23.82 -22.37
C ASN A 225 1.86 -24.18 -22.82
N MET A 226 2.90 -23.78 -22.07
CA MET A 226 4.29 -23.99 -22.48
C MET A 226 4.89 -25.26 -21.90
N ASP A 227 5.64 -26.00 -22.73
CA ASP A 227 6.46 -27.11 -22.26
C ASP A 227 7.74 -26.60 -21.55
N GLU A 228 8.33 -27.45 -20.70
CA GLU A 228 9.52 -27.08 -19.92
C GLU A 228 10.72 -26.69 -20.83
N ALA A 229 10.83 -27.28 -22.02
CA ALA A 229 11.92 -26.99 -22.96
C ALA A 229 11.76 -25.61 -23.63
N GLN A 230 10.53 -25.17 -23.89
CA GLN A 230 10.19 -23.83 -24.37
C GLN A 230 10.48 -22.79 -23.28
N VAL A 231 10.06 -23.04 -22.04
CA VAL A 231 10.37 -22.18 -20.89
C VAL A 231 11.88 -22.03 -20.73
N GLN A 232 12.62 -23.14 -20.76
CA GLN A 232 14.08 -23.11 -20.61
C GLN A 232 14.79 -22.37 -21.76
N ARG A 233 14.30 -22.51 -23.00
CA ARG A 233 14.82 -21.75 -24.15
C ARG A 233 14.59 -20.25 -24.00
N LYS A 234 13.38 -19.83 -23.61
CA LYS A 234 13.06 -18.42 -23.34
C LYS A 234 13.93 -17.86 -22.23
N LEU A 235 14.05 -18.58 -21.11
CA LEU A 235 14.91 -18.20 -19.99
C LEU A 235 16.35 -17.97 -20.44
N ALA A 236 16.95 -18.92 -21.17
CA ALA A 236 18.33 -18.80 -21.65
C ALA A 236 18.52 -17.61 -22.61
N ALA A 237 17.55 -17.35 -23.50
CA ALA A 237 17.57 -16.20 -24.40
C ALA A 237 17.49 -14.88 -23.64
N THR A 238 16.56 -14.75 -22.69
CA THR A 238 16.43 -13.54 -21.86
C THR A 238 17.65 -13.33 -20.97
N GLU A 239 18.21 -14.37 -20.36
CA GLU A 239 19.45 -14.26 -19.58
C GLU A 239 20.64 -13.77 -20.44
N ARG A 240 20.72 -14.20 -21.71
CA ARG A 240 21.73 -13.69 -22.65
C ARG A 240 21.53 -12.20 -22.93
N ALA A 241 20.31 -11.78 -23.25
CA ALA A 241 20.00 -10.38 -23.49
C ALA A 241 20.32 -9.51 -22.25
N ILE A 242 20.06 -10.00 -21.04
CA ILE A 242 20.41 -9.30 -19.78
C ILE A 242 21.93 -9.13 -19.66
N ARG A 243 22.72 -10.16 -19.99
CA ARG A 243 24.19 -10.06 -19.96
C ARG A 243 24.70 -9.04 -20.97
N ASP A 244 24.13 -9.01 -22.18
CA ASP A 244 24.53 -8.06 -23.22
C ASP A 244 24.19 -6.62 -22.82
N TYR A 245 23.01 -6.39 -22.21
CA TYR A 245 22.66 -5.10 -21.61
C TYR A 245 23.66 -4.69 -20.50
N GLY A 246 24.03 -5.64 -19.64
CA GLY A 246 24.94 -5.41 -18.51
C GLY A 246 26.35 -4.97 -18.91
N ARG A 247 26.78 -5.16 -20.16
CA ARG A 247 28.07 -4.66 -20.66
C ARG A 247 28.11 -3.14 -20.83
N HIS A 248 26.94 -2.52 -21.02
CA HIS A 248 26.80 -1.09 -21.28
C HIS A 248 26.17 -0.33 -20.11
N PHE A 249 25.42 -1.04 -19.26
CA PHE A 249 24.81 -0.44 -18.08
C PHE A 249 25.87 -0.04 -17.05
N VAL A 250 25.87 1.24 -16.67
CA VAL A 250 26.74 1.79 -15.64
C VAL A 250 25.90 2.06 -14.40
N THR A 251 26.17 1.28 -13.35
CA THR A 251 25.61 1.51 -12.01
C THR A 251 25.92 2.93 -11.55
N ILE A 252 25.13 3.49 -10.63
CA ILE A 252 25.51 4.77 -10.01
C ILE A 252 26.83 4.54 -9.25
N GLN A 253 27.79 5.46 -9.38
CA GLN A 253 29.11 5.29 -8.76
C GLN A 253 29.12 5.81 -7.32
N ASP A 254 29.91 5.14 -6.46
CA ASP A 254 30.15 5.56 -5.06
C ASP A 254 31.51 6.31 -4.93
N ASP A 255 32.10 6.72 -6.06
CA ASP A 255 33.44 7.34 -6.15
C ASP A 255 33.42 8.87 -5.98
N GLY A 256 32.28 9.43 -5.57
CA GLY A 256 32.05 10.86 -5.44
C GLY A 256 31.68 11.57 -6.74
N SER A 257 31.70 10.86 -7.87
CA SER A 257 31.56 11.49 -9.18
C SER A 257 30.11 11.82 -9.57
N GLU A 258 29.14 11.39 -8.77
CA GLU A 258 27.69 11.59 -8.94
C GLU A 258 27.01 12.03 -7.62
N ASP A 259 27.77 12.62 -6.69
CA ASP A 259 27.29 13.04 -5.36
C ASP A 259 26.27 14.17 -5.39
N ASP A 260 26.19 14.91 -6.49
CA ASP A 260 25.20 15.95 -6.72
C ASP A 260 23.81 15.39 -7.07
N LEU A 261 23.73 14.14 -7.55
CA LEU A 261 22.48 13.49 -7.91
C LEU A 261 21.69 13.03 -6.68
N SER A 262 20.37 13.20 -6.69
CA SER A 262 19.51 12.56 -5.70
C SER A 262 19.20 11.13 -6.12
N TYR A 263 19.65 10.14 -5.34
CA TYR A 263 19.45 8.74 -5.69
C TYR A 263 19.23 7.81 -4.49
N VAL A 264 18.61 6.67 -4.78
CA VAL A 264 18.46 5.54 -3.86
C VAL A 264 18.92 4.27 -4.56
N LYS A 265 19.82 3.51 -3.92
CA LYS A 265 20.15 2.15 -4.33
C LYS A 265 19.44 1.16 -3.43
N LEU A 266 18.52 0.38 -4.01
CA LEU A 266 17.78 -0.69 -3.36
C LEU A 266 18.47 -2.02 -3.67
N ILE A 267 19.30 -2.48 -2.72
CA ILE A 267 20.05 -3.72 -2.86
C ILE A 267 19.21 -4.87 -2.28
N ASP A 268 18.93 -5.86 -3.13
CA ASP A 268 18.13 -7.05 -2.85
C ASP A 268 16.74 -6.72 -2.24
N TYR A 269 16.05 -5.74 -2.84
CA TYR A 269 14.72 -5.23 -2.43
C TYR A 269 14.67 -4.68 -1.01
N GLY A 270 15.69 -3.92 -0.61
CA GLY A 270 15.72 -3.23 0.69
C GLY A 270 16.53 -3.92 1.79
N LYS A 271 17.19 -5.06 1.52
CA LYS A 271 18.16 -5.64 2.47
C LYS A 271 19.28 -4.67 2.83
N LYS A 272 19.69 -3.85 1.85
CA LYS A 272 20.55 -2.69 2.06
C LYS A 272 20.00 -1.55 1.20
N VAL A 273 19.89 -0.37 1.81
CA VAL A 273 19.43 0.85 1.16
C VAL A 273 20.55 1.87 1.28
N ILE A 274 20.98 2.44 0.15
CA ILE A 274 21.93 3.55 0.10
C ILE A 274 21.17 4.76 -0.43
N THR A 275 21.27 5.89 0.25
CA THR A 275 20.60 7.13 -0.13
C THR A 275 21.63 8.23 -0.34
N ASN A 276 21.41 9.09 -1.33
CA ASN A 276 22.20 10.29 -1.54
C ASN A 276 21.30 11.49 -1.83
N ASN A 277 21.62 12.63 -1.21
CA ASN A 277 20.96 13.92 -1.40
C ASN A 277 19.41 13.90 -1.33
N ILE A 278 18.82 13.04 -0.50
CA ILE A 278 17.36 12.94 -0.35
C ILE A 278 16.86 14.09 0.54
N ARG A 279 16.25 15.11 -0.08
CA ARG A 279 15.72 16.29 0.61
C ARG A 279 14.21 16.45 0.36
N GLY A 280 13.46 16.68 1.43
CA GLY A 280 12.01 16.90 1.37
C GLY A 280 11.21 15.69 1.84
N PHE A 281 9.98 15.97 2.27
CA PHE A 281 9.11 14.98 2.90
C PHE A 281 8.73 13.85 1.93
N LEU A 282 8.26 14.20 0.72
CA LEU A 282 7.77 13.23 -0.25
C LEU A 282 8.87 12.25 -0.69
N LEU A 283 10.07 12.73 -1.02
CA LEU A 283 11.19 11.87 -1.40
C LEU A 283 11.53 10.87 -0.28
N MET A 284 11.50 11.30 0.98
CA MET A 284 11.72 10.42 2.12
C MET A 284 10.61 9.37 2.27
N GLN A 285 9.34 9.72 2.01
CA GLN A 285 8.25 8.74 1.99
C GLN A 285 8.42 7.71 0.87
N ILE A 286 8.88 8.14 -0.31
CA ILE A 286 9.20 7.23 -1.43
C ILE A 286 10.28 6.23 -1.00
N VAL A 287 11.39 6.71 -0.41
CA VAL A 287 12.48 5.85 0.08
C VAL A 287 11.95 4.87 1.13
N LYS A 288 11.22 5.37 2.13
CA LYS A 288 10.65 4.56 3.21
C LYS A 288 9.74 3.47 2.65
N TYR A 289 8.83 3.81 1.74
CA TYR A 289 7.91 2.84 1.14
C TYR A 289 8.66 1.78 0.34
N LEU A 290 9.52 2.19 -0.60
CA LEU A 290 10.23 1.25 -1.48
C LEU A 290 11.24 0.36 -0.76
N SER A 291 11.73 0.79 0.40
CA SER A 291 12.59 -0.06 1.26
C SER A 291 11.87 -1.32 1.76
N HIS A 292 10.53 -1.34 1.73
CA HIS A 292 9.72 -2.49 2.15
C HIS A 292 9.12 -3.27 0.97
N VAL A 293 9.07 -2.69 -0.23
CA VAL A 293 8.41 -3.30 -1.40
C VAL A 293 9.30 -4.37 -2.04
N HIS A 294 8.70 -5.52 -2.37
CA HIS A 294 9.36 -6.58 -3.13
C HIS A 294 8.42 -7.30 -4.12
N PRO A 295 8.90 -7.74 -5.30
CA PRO A 295 8.10 -8.40 -6.34
C PRO A 295 7.89 -9.90 -6.08
N ARG A 296 7.91 -10.34 -4.81
CA ARG A 296 7.65 -11.75 -4.49
C ARG A 296 6.14 -12.04 -4.51
N PRO A 297 5.73 -13.21 -5.02
CA PRO A 297 4.35 -13.66 -4.87
C PRO A 297 3.96 -13.74 -3.40
N ARG A 298 2.76 -13.28 -3.06
CA ARG A 298 2.22 -13.33 -1.70
C ARG A 298 0.70 -13.27 -1.71
N THR A 299 0.10 -13.59 -0.58
CA THR A 299 -1.35 -13.59 -0.41
C THR A 299 -1.74 -12.85 0.86
N VAL A 300 -2.72 -11.96 0.75
CA VAL A 300 -3.35 -11.28 1.89
C VAL A 300 -4.80 -11.72 1.96
N TYR A 301 -5.24 -12.07 3.16
CA TYR A 301 -6.59 -12.48 3.48
C TYR A 301 -7.25 -11.38 4.30
N LEU A 302 -8.45 -10.99 3.92
CA LEU A 302 -9.25 -9.98 4.61
C LEU A 302 -10.54 -10.63 5.09
N SER A 303 -10.90 -10.37 6.34
CA SER A 303 -12.15 -10.84 6.93
C SER A 303 -12.70 -9.76 7.87
N ARG A 304 -14.00 -9.47 7.76
CA ARG A 304 -14.67 -8.71 8.82
C ARG A 304 -14.74 -9.56 10.09
N HIS A 305 -14.80 -8.92 11.24
CA HIS A 305 -15.26 -9.61 12.44
C HIS A 305 -16.59 -10.35 12.19
N GLY A 306 -16.85 -11.39 12.98
CA GLY A 306 -18.15 -12.03 13.08
C GLY A 306 -19.24 -11.00 13.39
N GLN A 307 -20.49 -11.39 13.11
CA GLN A 307 -21.64 -10.50 13.29
C GLN A 307 -21.67 -10.04 14.75
N SER A 308 -21.75 -8.74 14.98
CA SER A 308 -21.82 -8.14 16.31
C SER A 308 -23.24 -7.75 16.70
N LEU A 309 -23.48 -7.48 17.98
CA LEU A 309 -24.78 -7.01 18.47
C LEU A 309 -25.23 -5.74 17.73
N TYR A 310 -24.32 -4.80 17.47
CA TYR A 310 -24.67 -3.59 16.73
C TYR A 310 -24.96 -3.84 15.25
N ASN A 311 -24.44 -4.91 14.64
CA ASN A 311 -24.85 -5.26 13.28
C ASN A 311 -26.33 -5.70 13.24
N VAL A 312 -26.79 -6.42 14.26
CA VAL A 312 -28.21 -6.81 14.40
C VAL A 312 -29.08 -5.59 14.68
N GLU A 313 -28.61 -4.70 15.56
CA GLU A 313 -29.30 -3.45 15.89
C GLU A 313 -29.17 -2.35 14.81
N LYS A 314 -28.42 -2.59 13.74
CA LYS A 314 -28.09 -1.62 12.67
C LYS A 314 -27.42 -0.33 13.18
N LYS A 315 -26.70 -0.42 14.30
CA LYS A 315 -25.93 0.68 14.88
C LYS A 315 -24.51 0.72 14.31
N ILE A 316 -23.95 1.92 14.21
CA ILE A 316 -22.57 2.11 13.76
C ILE A 316 -21.60 2.29 14.94
N GLY A 317 -20.32 1.97 14.72
CA GLY A 317 -19.27 2.17 15.72
C GLY A 317 -19.36 1.24 16.94
N GLY A 318 -18.98 1.77 18.10
CA GLY A 318 -19.01 1.13 19.41
C GLY A 318 -18.00 -0.02 19.56
N ASN A 319 -18.13 -0.72 20.68
CA ASN A 319 -17.33 -1.91 20.99
C ASN A 319 -18.20 -3.12 21.42
N PRO A 320 -19.26 -3.48 20.67
CA PRO A 320 -20.09 -4.64 21.00
C PRO A 320 -19.31 -5.96 20.85
N GLY A 321 -19.75 -6.98 21.59
CA GLY A 321 -19.33 -8.37 21.36
C GLY A 321 -19.97 -8.99 20.12
N ILE A 322 -19.48 -10.15 19.73
CA ILE A 322 -20.07 -10.97 18.65
C ILE A 322 -21.35 -11.69 19.11
N THR A 323 -22.27 -11.93 18.17
CA THR A 323 -23.50 -12.71 18.39
C THR A 323 -23.22 -14.22 18.33
N ALA A 324 -24.24 -15.05 18.56
CA ALA A 324 -24.12 -16.50 18.35
C ALA A 324 -23.77 -16.86 16.88
N ALA A 325 -24.30 -16.12 15.90
CA ALA A 325 -23.91 -16.29 14.50
C ALA A 325 -22.47 -15.83 14.24
N GLY A 326 -22.05 -14.71 14.85
CA GLY A 326 -20.65 -14.27 14.82
C GLY A 326 -19.70 -15.28 15.44
N GLU A 327 -20.13 -15.99 16.49
CA GLU A 327 -19.37 -17.05 17.14
C GLU A 327 -19.23 -18.30 16.25
N GLN A 328 -20.28 -18.66 15.51
CA GLN A 328 -20.19 -19.74 14.52
C GLN A 328 -19.20 -19.39 13.41
N TYR A 329 -19.21 -18.14 12.92
CA TYR A 329 -18.21 -17.66 11.98
C TYR A 329 -16.80 -17.69 12.54
N ALA A 330 -16.59 -17.28 13.79
CA ALA A 330 -15.28 -17.33 14.45
C ALA A 330 -14.72 -18.77 14.49
N LYS A 331 -15.58 -19.76 14.82
CA LYS A 331 -15.21 -21.19 14.80
C LYS A 331 -14.94 -21.69 13.38
N TRP A 332 -15.73 -21.28 12.40
CA TRP A 332 -15.49 -21.60 10.99
C TRP A 332 -14.15 -21.04 10.52
N LEU A 333 -13.84 -19.78 10.84
CA LEU A 333 -12.57 -19.14 10.49
C LEU A 333 -11.39 -19.88 11.14
N GLY A 334 -11.51 -20.30 12.40
CA GLY A 334 -10.51 -21.13 13.08
C GLY A 334 -10.25 -22.49 12.40
N LYS A 335 -11.23 -23.05 11.68
CA LYS A 335 -11.11 -24.29 10.91
C LYS A 335 -10.57 -24.07 9.50
N VAL A 336 -10.96 -22.99 8.84
CA VAL A 336 -10.59 -22.69 7.44
C VAL A 336 -9.17 -22.11 7.34
N VAL A 337 -8.76 -21.31 8.33
CA VAL A 337 -7.44 -20.67 8.33
C VAL A 337 -6.30 -21.70 8.22
N PRO A 338 -6.30 -22.80 9.00
CA PRO A 338 -5.47 -23.96 8.70
C PRO A 338 -5.92 -24.63 7.38
N GLY A 339 -5.01 -24.83 6.45
CA GLY A 339 -5.28 -25.35 5.11
C GLY A 339 -5.29 -24.25 4.04
N GLU A 340 -6.06 -23.18 4.26
CA GLU A 340 -6.16 -22.07 3.30
C GLU A 340 -5.07 -21.01 3.45
N VAL A 341 -4.83 -20.54 4.68
CA VAL A 341 -3.86 -19.46 4.97
C VAL A 341 -2.48 -20.04 5.25
N TRP A 342 -2.42 -21.18 5.94
CA TRP A 342 -1.17 -21.85 6.30
C TRP A 342 -1.34 -23.35 6.48
N THR A 343 -0.25 -24.11 6.42
CA THR A 343 -0.25 -25.57 6.62
C THR A 343 0.86 -26.01 7.59
N THR A 344 0.58 -27.00 8.44
CA THR A 344 1.54 -27.57 9.43
C THR A 344 2.12 -28.92 9.04
N THR A 345 1.47 -29.68 8.16
CA THR A 345 1.86 -31.07 7.88
C THR A 345 2.82 -31.18 6.71
N HIS A 346 4.04 -31.66 6.99
CA HIS A 346 4.64 -32.64 6.09
C HIS A 346 3.75 -33.88 6.15
N HIS A 347 3.09 -34.29 5.07
CA HIS A 347 2.50 -35.63 5.06
C HIS A 347 3.63 -36.63 5.31
N ARG A 348 3.55 -37.34 6.44
CA ARG A 348 4.40 -38.50 6.73
C ARG A 348 4.17 -39.49 5.59
N SER A 349 5.23 -39.85 4.86
CA SER A 349 5.14 -40.82 3.76
C SER A 349 4.61 -42.17 4.28
N PRO A 350 3.69 -42.85 3.58
CA PRO A 350 3.45 -44.27 3.78
C PRO A 350 4.55 -45.05 3.06
N LEU A 351 5.73 -45.11 3.68
CA LEU A 351 6.77 -46.10 3.39
C LEU A 351 7.39 -46.53 4.72
N LYS A 352 6.53 -47.09 5.58
CA LYS A 352 6.86 -48.28 6.34
C LYS A 352 6.10 -49.38 5.62
N ASP A 353 6.87 -50.26 4.97
CA ASP A 353 6.52 -51.60 4.47
C ASP A 353 7.34 -51.83 3.20
N LEU A 354 8.63 -52.08 3.38
CA LEU A 354 9.53 -52.84 2.48
C LEU A 354 10.90 -52.87 3.16
N GLU A 355 10.97 -53.69 4.22
CA GLU A 355 12.19 -54.45 4.50
C GLU A 355 12.43 -55.42 3.33
N ASP A 356 13.71 -55.81 3.17
CA ASP A 356 14.26 -56.80 2.23
C ASP A 356 14.38 -56.40 0.76
N SER A 357 15.56 -55.91 0.38
CA SER A 357 16.53 -56.78 -0.29
C SER A 357 17.88 -56.09 -0.41
N THR A 358 18.90 -56.89 -0.12
CA THR A 358 20.32 -56.65 -0.32
C THR A 358 20.64 -56.39 -1.79
N ASP A 359 21.57 -55.49 -2.06
CA ASP A 359 22.88 -55.82 -2.65
C ASP A 359 23.54 -54.59 -3.29
N GLU A 360 24.85 -54.73 -3.39
CA GLU A 360 25.91 -53.75 -3.52
C GLU A 360 25.88 -52.95 -4.83
N ASP A 361 26.38 -51.71 -4.77
CA ASP A 361 27.37 -51.19 -5.73
C ASP A 361 27.76 -49.74 -5.36
N GLU A 362 28.84 -49.63 -4.59
CA GLU A 362 29.63 -48.41 -4.47
C GLU A 362 30.62 -48.32 -5.64
N GLN A 363 30.47 -47.35 -6.56
CA GLN A 363 31.65 -46.67 -7.11
C GLN A 363 31.40 -45.29 -7.72
N SER A 364 32.01 -44.30 -7.07
CA SER A 364 32.54 -43.01 -7.56
C SER A 364 31.65 -42.06 -8.38
N CYS A 365 31.32 -40.91 -7.79
CA CYS A 365 31.99 -39.64 -8.14
C CYS A 365 31.46 -38.49 -7.26
N SER A 366 32.42 -37.74 -6.73
CA SER A 366 32.35 -36.62 -5.80
C SER A 366 31.60 -35.39 -6.33
N GLY A 367 30.82 -34.74 -5.46
CA GLY A 367 30.43 -33.33 -5.60
C GLY A 367 28.93 -33.06 -5.82
N ARG A 368 28.07 -33.42 -4.86
CA ARG A 368 26.65 -33.00 -4.86
C ARG A 368 26.49 -31.69 -4.08
N PRO A 369 25.80 -30.67 -4.61
CA PRO A 369 25.49 -29.47 -3.84
C PRO A 369 24.42 -29.78 -2.80
N LEU A 370 24.75 -29.45 -1.55
CA LEU A 370 23.86 -29.36 -0.41
C LEU A 370 22.78 -28.26 -0.64
N PHE A 371 21.56 -28.55 -0.17
CA PHE A 371 20.40 -27.66 0.01
C PHE A 371 19.46 -27.38 -1.18
N GLY A 372 18.42 -28.23 -1.28
CA GLY A 372 17.17 -27.94 -0.57
C GLY A 372 16.25 -26.87 -1.16
N ARG A 373 15.52 -27.25 -2.21
CA ARG A 373 14.39 -26.57 -2.86
C ARG A 373 13.42 -25.88 -1.87
N LEU A 374 13.29 -24.56 -1.98
CA LEU A 374 12.04 -23.83 -1.72
C LEU A 374 11.22 -23.88 -3.03
N PHE A 375 9.91 -24.09 -2.93
CA PHE A 375 8.88 -24.09 -4.00
C PHE A 375 8.54 -25.47 -4.63
N PRO A 376 7.25 -25.70 -4.97
CA PRO A 376 6.72 -27.02 -5.28
C PRO A 376 7.21 -27.53 -6.63
N CYS A 377 7.66 -28.79 -6.66
CA CYS A 377 7.74 -29.58 -7.88
C CYS A 377 6.34 -30.15 -8.14
N VAL A 378 5.71 -29.74 -9.24
CA VAL A 378 4.58 -30.51 -9.80
C VAL A 378 5.21 -31.73 -10.46
N ASP A 379 4.96 -32.93 -9.92
CA ASP A 379 5.35 -34.17 -10.57
C ASP A 379 4.21 -34.58 -11.51
N LEU A 380 4.41 -34.37 -12.81
CA LEU A 380 3.38 -34.53 -13.85
C LEU A 380 3.17 -36.00 -14.29
N ARG A 381 3.66 -37.00 -13.56
CA ARG A 381 3.56 -38.41 -13.99
C ARG A 381 2.74 -39.33 -13.08
N THR A 382 2.40 -38.92 -11.87
CA THR A 382 1.53 -39.72 -10.99
C THR A 382 0.59 -38.76 -10.26
N GLY A 383 -0.73 -38.99 -10.35
CA GLY A 383 -1.75 -38.13 -9.73
C GLY A 383 -1.78 -38.17 -8.20
N THR A 384 -0.64 -37.96 -7.55
CA THR A 384 -0.50 -37.87 -6.09
C THR A 384 0.01 -36.48 -5.71
N THR A 385 -0.71 -35.81 -4.82
CA THR A 385 -0.42 -34.44 -4.37
C THR A 385 0.86 -34.43 -3.54
N SER A 386 1.89 -33.73 -4.01
CA SER A 386 3.09 -33.49 -3.20
C SER A 386 2.75 -32.61 -1.99
N PRO A 387 3.34 -32.85 -0.80
CA PRO A 387 2.99 -32.12 0.41
C PRO A 387 3.35 -30.63 0.28
N LYS A 388 2.38 -29.74 0.57
CA LYS A 388 2.62 -28.29 0.67
C LYS A 388 3.68 -28.03 1.77
N PRO A 389 4.72 -27.22 1.51
CA PRO A 389 5.70 -26.90 2.54
C PRO A 389 5.05 -26.09 3.67
N ILE A 390 5.53 -26.27 4.90
CA ILE A 390 5.13 -25.47 6.06
C ILE A 390 5.30 -23.99 5.71
N GLN A 391 4.20 -23.24 5.77
CA GLN A 391 4.16 -21.83 5.42
C GLN A 391 3.83 -21.01 6.66
N PRO A 392 4.82 -20.28 7.22
CA PRO A 392 4.57 -19.29 8.27
C PRO A 392 3.54 -18.26 7.78
N ALA A 393 2.62 -17.84 8.64
CA ALA A 393 1.62 -16.81 8.35
C ALA A 393 1.36 -15.91 9.55
N ARG A 394 0.81 -14.73 9.29
CA ARG A 394 0.63 -13.64 10.26
C ARG A 394 -0.85 -13.32 10.43
N LEU A 395 -1.20 -12.84 11.62
CA LEU A 395 -2.56 -12.42 11.99
C LEU A 395 -2.55 -11.01 12.53
N TRP A 396 -3.37 -10.14 11.95
CA TRP A 396 -3.65 -8.81 12.45
C TRP A 396 -5.10 -8.69 12.90
N THR A 397 -5.32 -8.00 14.02
CA THR A 397 -6.65 -7.61 14.49
C THR A 397 -6.68 -6.11 14.82
N SER A 398 -7.88 -5.55 14.89
CA SER A 398 -8.09 -4.26 15.57
C SER A 398 -8.05 -4.42 17.08
N THR A 399 -8.16 -3.31 17.82
CA THR A 399 -8.27 -3.33 19.29
C THR A 399 -9.69 -3.62 19.78
N LEU A 400 -10.68 -3.58 18.88
CA LEU A 400 -12.08 -3.74 19.23
C LEU A 400 -12.43 -5.21 19.50
N LYS A 401 -13.22 -5.43 20.55
CA LYS A 401 -13.55 -6.75 21.10
C LYS A 401 -14.03 -7.73 20.03
N ARG A 402 -14.88 -7.27 19.11
CA ARG A 402 -15.42 -8.12 18.04
C ARG A 402 -14.37 -8.74 17.11
N THR A 403 -13.25 -8.08 16.81
CA THR A 403 -12.20 -8.68 15.96
C THR A 403 -11.38 -9.70 16.75
N ILE A 404 -11.07 -9.39 18.01
CA ILE A 404 -10.36 -10.28 18.95
C ILE A 404 -11.19 -11.55 19.20
N ASP A 405 -12.48 -11.40 19.51
CA ASP A 405 -13.41 -12.53 19.72
C ASP A 405 -13.55 -13.38 18.46
N THR A 406 -13.47 -12.79 17.26
CA THR A 406 -13.53 -13.54 16.00
C THR A 406 -12.27 -14.35 15.76
N ALA A 407 -11.11 -13.80 16.09
CA ALA A 407 -9.82 -14.44 15.87
C ALA A 407 -9.48 -15.52 16.90
N ARG A 408 -10.21 -15.60 18.02
CA ARG A 408 -9.85 -16.44 19.19
C ARG A 408 -9.75 -17.95 18.92
N HIS A 409 -10.44 -18.44 17.90
CA HIS A 409 -10.44 -19.87 17.54
C HIS A 409 -9.36 -20.21 16.50
N ILE A 410 -8.57 -19.23 16.05
CA ILE A 410 -7.45 -19.46 15.13
C ILE A 410 -6.30 -20.12 15.92
N PRO A 411 -5.79 -21.29 15.51
CA PRO A 411 -4.74 -21.97 16.26
C PRO A 411 -3.37 -21.30 16.07
N HIS A 412 -2.55 -21.35 17.12
CA HIS A 412 -1.21 -20.74 17.18
C HIS A 412 -0.11 -21.77 17.46
N PRO A 413 0.08 -22.79 16.60
CA PRO A 413 1.15 -23.76 16.82
C PRO A 413 2.54 -23.11 16.74
N VAL A 414 3.48 -23.67 17.48
CA VAL A 414 4.90 -23.31 17.36
C VAL A 414 5.50 -24.14 16.22
N LEU A 415 6.16 -23.47 15.28
CA LEU A 415 6.83 -24.08 14.15
C LEU A 415 8.34 -23.92 14.34
N GLU A 416 9.07 -25.03 14.21
CA GLU A 416 10.52 -24.99 14.10
C GLU A 416 10.89 -24.72 12.64
N LEU A 417 11.60 -23.61 12.42
CA LEU A 417 12.13 -23.23 11.13
C LEU A 417 13.40 -24.03 10.82
N ARG A 418 13.70 -24.17 9.54
CA ARG A 418 14.85 -24.97 9.06
C ARG A 418 16.21 -24.43 9.53
N ASP A 419 16.28 -23.16 9.90
CA ASP A 419 17.46 -22.49 10.45
C ASP A 419 17.57 -22.62 11.98
N GLY A 420 16.70 -23.42 12.61
CA GLY A 420 16.62 -23.57 14.07
C GLY A 420 15.85 -22.45 14.75
N GLY A 421 15.27 -21.51 13.99
CA GLY A 421 14.41 -20.46 14.52
C GLY A 421 13.06 -21.00 15.01
N VAL A 422 12.49 -20.35 16.03
CA VAL A 422 11.14 -20.66 16.52
C VAL A 422 10.14 -19.66 15.96
N TRP A 423 9.05 -20.14 15.38
CA TRP A 423 7.99 -19.31 14.83
C TRP A 423 6.64 -19.59 15.51
N HIS A 424 6.04 -18.55 16.10
CA HIS A 424 4.69 -18.64 16.66
C HIS A 424 3.64 -18.32 15.59
N GLN A 425 2.98 -19.35 15.09
CA GLN A 425 2.09 -19.24 13.96
C GLN A 425 0.87 -18.37 14.29
N MET A 426 0.55 -17.42 13.40
CA MET A 426 -0.61 -16.54 13.55
C MET A 426 -0.67 -15.78 14.90
N SER A 427 0.46 -15.56 15.59
CA SER A 427 0.45 -14.79 16.84
C SER A 427 -0.23 -13.43 16.61
N PRO A 428 -1.33 -13.11 17.31
CA PRO A 428 -2.10 -11.90 17.01
C PRO A 428 -1.28 -10.63 17.21
N ARG A 429 -1.25 -9.77 16.19
CA ARG A 429 -0.78 -8.39 16.32
C ARG A 429 -1.99 -7.46 16.31
N VAL A 430 -2.15 -6.72 17.40
CA VAL A 430 -3.30 -5.84 17.63
C VAL A 430 -2.92 -4.41 17.25
N TYR A 431 -3.62 -3.82 16.28
CA TYR A 431 -3.36 -2.45 15.83
C TYR A 431 -4.58 -1.56 16.01
N ARG A 432 -4.39 -0.44 16.71
CA ARG A 432 -5.40 0.62 16.81
C ARG A 432 -5.70 1.25 15.44
N ASN A 433 -4.69 1.30 14.57
CA ASN A 433 -4.84 1.75 13.19
C ASN A 433 -5.81 0.88 12.36
N LEU A 434 -6.17 -0.31 12.83
CA LEU A 434 -7.18 -1.18 12.22
C LEU A 434 -8.57 -1.06 12.85
N ASP A 435 -8.78 -0.20 13.86
CA ASP A 435 -10.10 0.05 14.43
C ASP A 435 -11.06 0.59 13.36
N GLU A 436 -12.37 0.40 13.55
CA GLU A 436 -13.39 0.92 12.64
C GLU A 436 -13.31 2.44 12.55
N ILE A 437 -13.82 3.02 11.45
CA ILE A 437 -13.97 4.47 11.35
C ILE A 437 -14.74 4.99 12.56
N PHE A 438 -14.17 5.97 13.25
CA PHE A 438 -14.79 6.56 14.44
C PHE A 438 -15.88 7.56 14.03
N ALA A 439 -17.14 7.25 14.33
CA ALA A 439 -18.29 8.08 13.94
C ALA A 439 -18.56 9.25 14.90
N GLY A 440 -17.68 9.50 15.88
CA GLY A 440 -17.78 10.61 16.82
C GLY A 440 -19.14 10.67 17.51
N ASP A 441 -19.87 11.76 17.33
CA ASP A 441 -21.19 11.97 17.93
C ASP A 441 -22.27 10.99 17.43
N CYS A 442 -22.04 10.35 16.29
CA CYS A 442 -22.93 9.37 15.70
C CYS A 442 -22.65 7.93 16.14
N GLU A 443 -21.70 7.71 17.05
CA GLU A 443 -21.38 6.39 17.60
C GLU A 443 -22.59 5.76 18.32
N GLY A 444 -22.89 4.50 18.01
CA GLY A 444 -24.00 3.76 18.62
C GLY A 444 -25.38 4.15 18.12
N LEU A 445 -25.49 5.01 17.12
CA LEU A 445 -26.76 5.35 16.46
C LEU A 445 -26.97 4.47 15.21
N THR A 446 -28.24 4.30 14.85
CA THR A 446 -28.64 3.77 13.54
C THR A 446 -28.61 4.87 12.48
N TYR A 447 -28.55 4.51 11.20
CA TYR A 447 -28.63 5.52 10.12
C TYR A 447 -29.96 6.28 10.13
N GLU A 448 -31.07 5.63 10.46
CA GLU A 448 -32.39 6.26 10.59
C GLU A 448 -32.40 7.31 11.72
N GLU A 449 -31.76 7.00 12.85
CA GLU A 449 -31.61 7.95 13.96
C GLU A 449 -30.73 9.14 13.56
N ILE A 450 -29.63 8.90 12.83
CA ILE A 450 -28.77 9.97 12.31
C ILE A 450 -29.54 10.84 11.33
N GLU A 451 -30.33 10.27 10.42
CA GLU A 451 -31.15 11.05 9.48
C GLU A 451 -32.19 11.92 10.20
N ARG A 452 -32.77 11.41 11.31
CA ARG A 452 -33.76 12.14 12.11
C ARG A 452 -33.14 13.23 13.00
N THR A 453 -32.00 12.96 13.63
CA THR A 453 -31.38 13.84 14.64
C THR A 453 -30.33 14.77 14.05
N HIS A 454 -29.69 14.35 12.95
CA HIS A 454 -28.58 15.00 12.27
C HIS A 454 -28.80 14.99 10.75
N GLY A 455 -29.98 15.39 10.27
CA GLY A 455 -30.34 15.31 8.84
C GLY A 455 -29.38 16.04 7.89
N ASP A 456 -28.81 17.16 8.33
CA ASP A 456 -27.76 17.87 7.57
C ASP A 456 -26.49 17.03 7.41
N GLU A 457 -26.05 16.35 8.46
CA GLU A 457 -24.89 15.46 8.45
C GLU A 457 -25.08 14.29 7.49
N ALA A 458 -26.26 13.66 7.54
CA ALA A 458 -26.60 12.57 6.63
C ALA A 458 -26.56 13.02 5.16
N ARG A 459 -27.05 14.23 4.86
CA ARG A 459 -27.00 14.83 3.51
C ARG A 459 -25.56 15.13 3.07
N LEU A 460 -24.75 15.72 3.95
CA LEU A 460 -23.34 16.03 3.65
C LEU A 460 -22.52 14.77 3.39
N ARG A 461 -22.74 13.71 4.19
CA ARG A 461 -22.09 12.41 4.01
C ARG A 461 -22.49 11.71 2.72
N LYS A 462 -23.78 11.76 2.34
CA LYS A 462 -24.26 11.22 1.05
C LYS A 462 -23.62 11.95 -0.14
N ARG A 463 -23.37 13.25 -0.03
CA ARG A 463 -22.75 14.07 -1.08
C ARG A 463 -21.27 13.74 -1.31
N ASP A 464 -20.50 13.60 -0.24
CA ASP A 464 -19.07 13.28 -0.33
C ASP A 464 -18.66 12.30 0.77
N LYS A 465 -18.86 11.00 0.52
CA LYS A 465 -18.57 9.96 1.50
C LYS A 465 -17.09 9.77 1.80
N LEU A 466 -16.20 10.14 0.86
CA LEU A 466 -14.75 10.05 1.06
C LEU A 466 -14.26 11.17 1.98
N GLY A 467 -14.62 12.41 1.62
CA GLY A 467 -14.16 13.61 2.33
C GLY A 467 -14.91 13.87 3.62
N TYR A 468 -16.19 13.51 3.72
CA TYR A 468 -17.02 13.76 4.90
C TYR A 468 -16.39 13.17 6.17
N ARG A 469 -16.39 13.98 7.22
CA ARG A 469 -15.87 13.66 8.54
C ARG A 469 -17.03 13.79 9.51
N TYR A 470 -17.26 12.75 10.30
CA TYR A 470 -18.25 12.82 11.36
C TYR A 470 -17.91 13.92 12.37
N PRO A 471 -18.91 14.59 12.99
CA PRO A 471 -18.65 15.52 14.09
C PRO A 471 -17.85 14.85 15.20
N ARG A 472 -16.67 15.40 15.52
CA ARG A 472 -15.70 14.84 16.47
C ARG A 472 -15.25 13.40 16.14
N GLY A 473 -15.38 13.00 14.88
CA GLY A 473 -15.03 11.68 14.38
C GLY A 473 -14.01 11.72 13.25
N GLU A 474 -14.00 10.67 12.44
CA GLU A 474 -13.10 10.46 11.31
C GLU A 474 -13.84 10.57 9.97
N SER A 475 -13.07 10.89 8.93
CA SER A 475 -13.41 10.68 7.52
C SER A 475 -12.71 9.44 6.96
N TYR A 476 -13.05 9.03 5.75
CA TYR A 476 -12.26 8.01 5.05
C TYR A 476 -10.84 8.51 4.74
N LEU A 477 -10.63 9.83 4.58
CA LEU A 477 -9.29 10.41 4.42
C LEU A 477 -8.45 10.28 5.70
N ASP A 478 -9.05 10.46 6.87
CA ASP A 478 -8.39 10.22 8.16
C ASP A 478 -8.00 8.75 8.31
N LEU A 479 -8.93 7.86 7.95
CA LEU A 479 -8.72 6.42 7.95
C LEU A 479 -7.56 6.03 7.02
N ILE A 480 -7.51 6.57 5.80
CA ILE A 480 -6.40 6.37 4.86
C ILE A 480 -5.07 6.85 5.50
N ALA A 481 -5.05 8.05 6.07
CA ALA A 481 -3.85 8.60 6.69
C ALA A 481 -3.33 7.75 7.86
N ARG A 482 -4.21 7.23 8.73
CA ARG A 482 -3.77 6.34 9.82
C ARG A 482 -3.40 4.93 9.37
N LEU A 483 -3.85 4.47 8.20
CA LEU A 483 -3.47 3.17 7.66
C LEU A 483 -2.10 3.18 6.97
N ASP A 484 -1.59 4.36 6.57
CA ASP A 484 -0.30 4.50 5.89
C ASP A 484 0.88 3.78 6.59
N PRO A 485 1.09 3.90 7.93
CA PRO A 485 2.15 3.16 8.61
C PRO A 485 2.04 1.63 8.48
N LEU A 486 0.81 1.10 8.47
CA LEU A 486 0.59 -0.33 8.32
C LEU A 486 0.87 -0.82 6.90
N MET A 487 0.78 0.05 5.89
CA MET A 487 1.05 -0.37 4.51
C MET A 487 2.52 -0.69 4.30
N HIS A 488 3.42 0.05 4.95
CA HIS A 488 4.83 -0.29 4.94
C HIS A 488 5.08 -1.66 5.59
N GLU A 489 4.39 -1.95 6.70
CA GLU A 489 4.54 -3.23 7.37
C GLU A 489 3.96 -4.39 6.54
N LEU A 490 2.78 -4.20 5.94
CA LEU A 490 2.14 -5.17 5.06
C LEU A 490 3.01 -5.48 3.85
N GLU A 491 3.55 -4.45 3.20
CA GLU A 491 4.40 -4.59 2.02
C GLU A 491 5.72 -5.31 2.33
N SER A 492 6.22 -5.18 3.57
CA SER A 492 7.46 -5.83 4.03
C SER A 492 7.35 -7.36 4.20
N TYR A 493 6.13 -7.88 4.33
CA TYR A 493 5.90 -9.28 4.63
C TYR A 493 6.02 -10.15 3.37
N LYS A 494 6.72 -11.28 3.55
CA LYS A 494 6.83 -12.35 2.54
C LYS A 494 5.85 -13.48 2.84
N GLU A 495 5.43 -13.59 4.09
CA GLU A 495 4.47 -14.57 4.57
C GLU A 495 3.03 -14.12 4.24
N PRO A 496 2.07 -15.05 4.11
CA PRO A 496 0.67 -14.70 4.06
C PRO A 496 0.23 -13.95 5.32
N LEU A 497 -0.68 -13.00 5.14
CA LEU A 497 -1.24 -12.17 6.21
C LEU A 497 -2.76 -12.29 6.22
N LEU A 498 -3.34 -12.64 7.36
CA LEU A 498 -4.78 -12.51 7.63
C LEU A 498 -5.04 -11.24 8.44
N VAL A 499 -5.93 -10.37 7.94
CA VAL A 499 -6.41 -9.18 8.63
C VAL A 499 -7.88 -9.37 9.00
N VAL A 500 -8.16 -9.42 10.31
CA VAL A 500 -9.52 -9.43 10.86
C VAL A 500 -9.85 -8.01 11.35
N SER A 501 -10.69 -7.29 10.61
CA SER A 501 -10.99 -5.88 10.88
C SER A 501 -12.47 -5.55 10.60
N HIS A 502 -12.76 -4.33 10.16
CA HIS A 502 -14.09 -3.75 10.08
C HIS A 502 -14.41 -3.25 8.67
N GLN A 503 -15.63 -2.76 8.46
CA GLN A 503 -16.12 -2.52 7.12
C GLN A 503 -15.40 -1.35 6.44
N ALA A 504 -15.27 -0.19 7.09
CA ALA A 504 -14.61 0.97 6.48
C ALA A 504 -13.11 0.72 6.31
N THR A 505 -12.47 0.14 7.33
CA THR A 505 -11.03 -0.20 7.30
C THR A 505 -10.70 -1.19 6.19
N LEU A 506 -11.47 -2.28 6.06
CA LEU A 506 -11.24 -3.27 5.01
C LEU A 506 -11.56 -2.77 3.62
N ARG A 507 -12.53 -1.86 3.46
CA ARG A 507 -12.79 -1.16 2.20
C ARG A 507 -11.53 -0.45 1.70
N VAL A 508 -10.88 0.33 2.57
CA VAL A 508 -9.65 1.06 2.24
C VAL A 508 -8.51 0.09 1.89
N LEU A 509 -8.28 -0.92 2.74
CA LEU A 509 -7.25 -1.93 2.50
C LEU A 509 -7.48 -2.69 1.20
N TYR A 510 -8.69 -3.19 0.98
CA TYR A 510 -9.07 -3.91 -0.23
C TYR A 510 -8.81 -3.05 -1.47
N SER A 511 -9.31 -1.82 -1.51
CA SER A 511 -9.15 -0.94 -2.67
C SER A 511 -7.69 -0.71 -3.02
N TYR A 512 -6.84 -0.45 -2.03
CA TYR A 512 -5.40 -0.33 -2.26
C TYR A 512 -4.78 -1.65 -2.78
N LEU A 513 -5.14 -2.78 -2.18
CA LEU A 513 -4.56 -4.08 -2.53
C LEU A 513 -4.93 -4.52 -3.96
N VAL A 514 -6.16 -4.25 -4.42
CA VAL A 514 -6.61 -4.59 -5.79
C VAL A 514 -6.31 -3.50 -6.83
N GLY A 515 -5.83 -2.33 -6.41
CA GLY A 515 -5.53 -1.22 -7.33
C GLY A 515 -6.73 -0.38 -7.75
N GLY A 516 -7.77 -0.36 -6.91
CA GLY A 516 -8.88 0.57 -7.06
C GLY A 516 -8.51 1.99 -6.64
N GLU A 517 -9.31 2.95 -7.09
CA GLU A 517 -9.12 4.35 -6.75
C GLU A 517 -9.64 4.68 -5.35
N ARG A 518 -8.95 5.57 -4.62
CA ARG A 518 -9.35 5.95 -3.26
C ARG A 518 -10.76 6.56 -3.16
N ARG A 519 -11.25 7.20 -4.23
CA ARG A 519 -12.60 7.79 -4.31
C ARG A 519 -13.72 6.75 -4.28
N ASP A 520 -13.43 5.53 -4.71
CA ASP A 520 -14.39 4.45 -4.75
C ASP A 520 -14.26 3.49 -3.55
N ALA A 521 -13.20 3.64 -2.75
CA ALA A 521 -13.01 2.83 -1.54
C ALA A 521 -14.25 2.79 -0.62
N PRO A 522 -14.94 3.91 -0.30
CA PRO A 522 -16.12 3.88 0.55
C PRO A 522 -17.32 3.08 0.01
N LYS A 523 -17.29 2.71 -1.28
CA LYS A 523 -18.38 2.03 -1.99
C LYS A 523 -18.15 0.52 -2.13
N VAL A 524 -16.93 0.04 -1.91
CA VAL A 524 -16.57 -1.37 -2.06
C VAL A 524 -17.40 -2.26 -1.13
N GLU A 525 -17.87 -3.39 -1.65
CA GLU A 525 -18.61 -4.37 -0.85
C GLU A 525 -17.66 -5.31 -0.11
N ILE A 526 -17.72 -5.26 1.23
CA ILE A 526 -17.04 -6.18 2.14
C ILE A 526 -18.12 -6.86 3.00
N PRO A 527 -18.64 -8.02 2.60
CA PRO A 527 -19.71 -8.71 3.32
C PRO A 527 -19.22 -9.31 4.64
N LEU A 528 -20.14 -9.50 5.59
CA LEU A 528 -19.88 -10.31 6.78
C LEU A 528 -19.67 -11.78 6.37
N HIS A 529 -19.00 -12.52 7.24
CA HIS A 529 -18.83 -13.98 7.17
C HIS A 529 -18.21 -14.48 5.87
N THR A 530 -17.36 -13.66 5.27
CA THR A 530 -16.66 -13.96 4.01
C THR A 530 -15.18 -13.71 4.19
N LEU A 531 -14.36 -14.67 3.80
CA LEU A 531 -12.92 -14.55 3.73
C LEU A 531 -12.55 -14.14 2.30
N ILE A 532 -11.96 -12.96 2.15
CA ILE A 532 -11.50 -12.44 0.85
C ILE A 532 -10.01 -12.73 0.74
N LYS A 533 -9.61 -13.43 -0.30
CA LYS A 533 -8.22 -13.83 -0.57
C LYS A 533 -7.71 -13.06 -1.78
N ILE A 534 -6.66 -12.27 -1.58
CA ILE A 534 -6.02 -11.46 -2.62
C ILE A 534 -4.61 -12.01 -2.82
N THR A 535 -4.35 -12.55 -4.01
CA THR A 535 -3.06 -13.14 -4.37
C THR A 535 -2.39 -12.32 -5.46
N TRP A 536 -1.12 -11.99 -5.26
CA TRP A 536 -0.25 -11.41 -6.28
C TRP A 536 0.75 -12.45 -6.75
N ASP A 537 0.89 -12.55 -8.07
CA ASP A 537 1.91 -13.38 -8.73
C ASP A 537 3.31 -12.76 -8.73
N GLY A 538 3.46 -11.53 -8.21
CA GLY A 538 4.72 -10.79 -8.20
C GLY A 538 4.98 -9.94 -9.45
N TRP A 539 4.03 -9.89 -10.39
CA TRP A 539 4.14 -9.09 -11.61
C TRP A 539 2.93 -8.18 -11.82
N ARG A 540 1.83 -8.69 -12.41
CA ARG A 540 0.65 -7.87 -12.75
C ARG A 540 -0.67 -8.51 -12.35
N SER A 541 -0.77 -9.84 -12.27
CA SER A 541 -2.07 -10.44 -12.01
C SER A 541 -2.41 -10.37 -10.52
N ILE A 542 -3.57 -9.78 -10.26
CA ILE A 542 -4.22 -9.80 -8.95
C ILE A 542 -5.37 -10.78 -9.09
N ARG A 543 -5.31 -11.88 -8.33
CA ARG A 543 -6.42 -12.81 -8.22
C ARG A 543 -7.15 -12.59 -6.92
N GLU A 544 -8.46 -12.40 -7.03
CA GLU A 544 -9.37 -12.22 -5.92
C GLU A 544 -10.32 -13.42 -5.86
N GLU A 545 -10.50 -13.95 -4.66
CA GLU A 545 -11.37 -15.09 -4.37
C GLU A 545 -12.13 -14.81 -3.08
N ARG A 546 -13.45 -15.07 -3.08
CA ARG A 546 -14.31 -14.90 -1.90
C ARG A 546 -14.81 -16.24 -1.42
N ILE A 547 -14.40 -16.61 -0.21
CA ILE A 547 -14.78 -17.86 0.44
C ILE A 547 -15.84 -17.50 1.50
N ALA A 548 -17.11 -17.71 1.15
CA ALA A 548 -18.23 -17.46 2.05
C ALA A 548 -18.50 -18.70 2.92
N MET A 549 -19.00 -18.49 4.15
CA MET A 549 -19.49 -19.58 4.99
C MET A 549 -20.85 -20.09 4.44
N GLU A 550 -20.87 -21.30 3.91
CA GLU A 550 -21.99 -21.88 3.12
C GLU A 550 -23.33 -22.00 3.89
N ASP A 551 -23.31 -22.10 5.22
CA ASP A 551 -24.51 -22.43 6.02
C ASP A 551 -25.37 -21.23 6.49
N PHE A 552 -24.96 -19.97 6.28
CA PHE A 552 -25.62 -18.82 6.93
C PHE A 552 -25.88 -17.57 6.07
N THR A 553 -25.50 -17.56 4.80
CA THR A 553 -25.73 -16.39 3.92
C THR A 553 -27.22 -16.11 3.69
N ALA A 554 -28.09 -17.11 3.83
CA ALA A 554 -29.54 -16.97 3.65
C ALA A 554 -30.27 -16.24 4.80
N GLY A 555 -29.64 -16.04 5.97
CA GLY A 555 -30.26 -15.44 7.16
C GLY A 555 -29.61 -14.15 7.68
N LEU A 556 -28.49 -13.73 7.07
CA LEU A 556 -27.83 -12.48 7.43
C LEU A 556 -28.63 -11.30 6.86
N GLN A 557 -29.42 -10.65 7.73
CA GLN A 557 -30.04 -9.37 7.39
C GLN A 557 -28.96 -8.36 7.00
N ASP A 558 -29.24 -7.56 5.96
CA ASP A 558 -28.39 -6.43 5.58
C ASP A 558 -28.18 -5.54 6.81
N ASP A 559 -26.92 -5.28 7.16
CA ASP A 559 -26.55 -4.47 8.32
C ASP A 559 -26.86 -2.97 8.12
N GLY A 560 -27.51 -2.64 7.00
CA GLY A 560 -27.91 -1.29 6.62
C GLY A 560 -26.73 -0.44 6.18
N GLN A 561 -25.51 -0.99 6.09
CA GLN A 561 -24.30 -0.22 5.74
C GLN A 561 -23.96 -0.28 4.24
N LYS A 562 -24.76 -1.00 3.44
CA LYS A 562 -24.59 -1.11 1.98
C LYS A 562 -25.01 0.15 1.22
N ASN A 563 -26.12 0.78 1.61
CA ASN A 563 -26.76 1.88 0.86
C ASN A 563 -26.59 3.28 1.46
N HIS A 564 -25.97 3.41 2.65
CA HIS A 564 -25.86 4.69 3.38
C HIS A 564 -24.46 5.31 3.33
#